data_AF-A0A954ABP3-F1
#
_entry.id   AF-A0A954ABP3-F1
#
_cell.length_a   1.000
_cell.length_b   1.000
_cell.length_c   1.000
_cell.angle_alpha   90.00
_cell.angle_beta   90.00
_cell.angle_gamma   90.00
#
_symmetry.space_group_name_H-M   'P 1'
#
loop_
_entity.id
_entity.type
_entity.pdbx_description
1 polymer ?
#
loop_
_entity_poly.entity_id
_entity_poly.type
_entity_poly.pdbx_seq_one_letter_code
_entity_poly.pdbx_strand_id
1 'polypeptide(L)'
;MALIRSLNTAVTGLRAQQFRIEVVGNNIANVDTTAFKTSRVDFSTLLNQTLQYGIAPQGFLGGIDPVQVGLGTQIASTTANFGQGPTEATGVNTDLAIQGDGFFILNDAAGGPVYTRDGSFTLNPSNLLHDPATGFVVQGWLADENFQVVPGGPLEDVEVAVGVETIARPTTVATFGGNL
;
A
#
# COMPACT_ATOMS: atom_id res chain seq x y z
N MET A 1 -28.00 38.85 -1.39
CA MET A 1 -26.74 38.06 -1.45
C MET A 1 -26.68 36.86 -0.48
N ALA A 2 -27.77 36.47 0.21
CA ALA A 2 -27.76 35.30 1.12
C ALA A 2 -27.88 33.95 0.37
N LEU A 3 -28.69 33.89 -0.69
CA LEU A 3 -28.95 32.68 -1.48
C LEU A 3 -27.72 32.15 -2.25
N ILE A 4 -26.85 33.04 -2.75
CA ILE A 4 -25.65 32.63 -3.50
C ILE A 4 -24.66 31.91 -2.58
N ARG A 5 -24.54 32.36 -1.32
CA ARG A 5 -23.64 31.76 -0.34
C ARG A 5 -24.12 30.38 0.11
N SER A 6 -25.41 30.22 0.42
CA SER A 6 -25.96 28.91 0.80
C SER A 6 -25.89 27.90 -0.35
N LEU A 7 -26.14 28.32 -1.59
CA LEU A 7 -25.98 27.47 -2.77
C LEU A 7 -24.54 27.02 -2.96
N ASN A 8 -23.56 27.92 -2.81
CA ASN A 8 -22.15 27.55 -2.91
C ASN A 8 -21.74 26.56 -1.81
N THR A 9 -22.18 26.77 -0.57
CA THR A 9 -21.94 25.82 0.53
C THR A 9 -22.59 24.46 0.28
N ALA A 10 -23.81 24.43 -0.27
CA ALA A 10 -24.48 23.17 -0.64
C ALA A 10 -23.73 22.45 -1.77
N VAL A 11 -23.27 23.18 -2.79
CA VAL A 11 -22.51 22.62 -3.92
C VAL A 11 -21.17 22.05 -3.48
N THR A 12 -20.45 22.69 -2.55
CA THR A 12 -19.19 22.14 -2.02
C THR A 12 -19.42 20.84 -1.25
N GLY A 13 -20.48 20.76 -0.44
CA GLY A 13 -20.90 19.51 0.22
C GLY A 13 -21.27 18.40 -0.76
N LEU A 14 -22.04 18.70 -1.80
CA LEU A 14 -22.42 17.73 -2.83
C LEU A 14 -21.21 17.20 -3.61
N ARG A 15 -20.27 18.07 -3.99
CA ARG A 15 -19.03 17.65 -4.68
C ARG A 15 -18.14 16.79 -3.79
N ALA A 16 -18.00 17.15 -2.52
CA ALA A 16 -17.24 16.35 -1.56
C ALA A 16 -17.86 14.94 -1.40
N GLN A 17 -19.19 14.86 -1.34
CA GLN A 17 -19.88 13.57 -1.26
C GLN A 17 -19.81 12.77 -2.57
N GLN A 18 -19.85 13.41 -3.74
CA GLN A 18 -19.62 12.75 -5.02
C GLN A 18 -18.24 12.08 -5.05
N PHE A 19 -17.20 12.81 -4.66
CA PHE A 19 -15.84 12.25 -4.60
C PHE A 19 -15.74 11.08 -3.61
N ARG A 20 -16.43 11.16 -2.46
CA ARG A 20 -16.53 10.03 -1.53
C ARG A 20 -17.14 8.80 -2.19
N ILE A 21 -18.20 8.97 -2.97
CA ILE A 21 -18.86 7.89 -3.68
C ILE A 21 -17.92 7.29 -4.73
N GLU A 22 -17.12 8.10 -5.42
CA GLU A 22 -16.11 7.61 -6.36
C GLU A 22 -15.07 6.73 -5.68
N VAL A 23 -14.54 7.16 -4.53
CA VAL A 23 -13.56 6.36 -3.76
C VAL A 23 -14.19 5.08 -3.21
N VAL A 24 -15.42 5.14 -2.69
CA VAL A 24 -16.14 3.94 -2.24
C VAL A 24 -16.42 2.99 -3.41
N GLY A 25 -16.81 3.52 -4.58
CA GLY A 25 -17.01 2.75 -5.80
C GLY A 25 -15.74 2.06 -6.25
N ASN A 26 -14.60 2.75 -6.20
CA ASN A 26 -13.29 2.16 -6.50
C ASN A 26 -12.92 1.03 -5.51
N ASN A 27 -13.16 1.23 -4.21
CA ASN A 27 -12.91 0.18 -3.21
C ASN A 27 -13.77 -1.06 -3.45
N ILE A 28 -15.05 -0.89 -3.81
CA ILE A 28 -15.96 -2.00 -4.10
C ILE A 28 -15.55 -2.70 -5.39
N ALA A 29 -15.18 -1.94 -6.43
CA ALA A 29 -14.79 -2.50 -7.72
C ALA A 29 -13.52 -3.37 -7.63
N ASN A 30 -12.61 -3.08 -6.70
CA ASN A 30 -11.35 -3.79 -6.52
C ASN A 30 -11.33 -4.68 -5.27
N VAL A 31 -12.50 -5.09 -4.77
CA VAL A 31 -12.62 -5.90 -3.54
C VAL A 31 -11.92 -7.27 -3.68
N ASP A 32 -11.96 -7.85 -4.88
CA ASP A 32 -11.35 -9.15 -5.18
C ASP A 32 -9.96 -9.02 -5.80
N THR A 33 -9.46 -7.79 -5.99
CA THR A 33 -8.11 -7.58 -6.53
C THR A 33 -7.08 -7.88 -5.44
N THR A 34 -6.20 -8.84 -5.71
CA THR A 34 -5.12 -9.22 -4.80
C THR A 34 -4.30 -8.00 -4.40
N ALA A 35 -3.90 -7.95 -3.13
CA ALA A 35 -3.04 -6.89 -2.60
C ALA A 35 -3.60 -5.44 -2.67
N PHE A 36 -4.87 -5.23 -3.06
CA PHE A 36 -5.48 -3.92 -3.08
C PHE A 36 -5.57 -3.29 -1.68
N LYS A 37 -5.23 -2.00 -1.57
CA LYS A 37 -5.31 -1.23 -0.32
C LYS A 37 -6.45 -0.23 -0.40
N THR A 38 -7.47 -0.42 0.44
CA THR A 38 -8.65 0.43 0.47
C THR A 38 -8.29 1.86 0.80
N SER A 39 -8.94 2.82 0.15
CA SER A 39 -8.74 4.25 0.39
C SER A 39 -9.93 4.86 1.11
N ARG A 40 -9.68 5.83 2.00
CA ARG A 40 -10.72 6.62 2.66
C ARG A 40 -10.54 8.11 2.36
N VAL A 41 -11.65 8.84 2.33
CA VAL A 41 -11.67 10.30 2.13
C VAL A 41 -11.89 10.97 3.48
N ASP A 42 -11.00 11.88 3.83
CA ASP A 42 -11.09 12.71 5.02
C ASP A 42 -11.55 14.13 4.61
N PHE A 43 -12.48 14.72 5.38
CA PHE A 43 -13.08 16.02 5.10
C PHE A 43 -12.57 17.09 6.05
N SER A 44 -12.53 18.33 5.59
CA SER A 44 -12.24 19.50 6.42
C SER A 44 -13.23 20.63 6.13
N THR A 45 -13.56 21.42 7.15
CA THR A 45 -14.39 22.61 7.01
C THR A 45 -13.59 23.75 6.41
N LEU A 46 -14.20 24.49 5.49
CA LEU A 46 -13.65 25.77 5.02
C LEU A 46 -13.72 26.82 6.14
N LEU A 47 -12.92 27.89 6.00
CA LEU A 47 -12.85 28.98 6.98
C LEU A 47 -14.26 29.51 7.30
N ASN A 48 -14.54 29.78 8.57
CA ASN A 48 -15.77 30.44 8.97
C ASN A 48 -15.67 31.95 8.73
N GLN A 49 -16.74 32.56 8.21
CA GLN A 49 -16.88 34.01 8.14
C GLN A 49 -17.57 34.52 9.41
N THR A 50 -16.87 35.34 10.20
CA THR A 50 -17.45 36.00 11.38
C THR A 50 -18.23 37.25 10.93
N LEU A 51 -19.53 37.27 11.21
CA LEU A 51 -20.41 38.41 10.94
C LEU A 51 -20.50 39.36 12.14
N GLN A 52 -20.44 38.82 13.35
CA GLN A 52 -20.43 39.58 14.59
C GLN A 52 -19.47 38.92 15.59
N TYR A 53 -18.60 39.72 16.18
CA TYR A 53 -17.73 39.27 17.26
C TYR A 53 -18.52 39.16 18.56
N GLY A 54 -18.16 38.17 19.38
CA GLY A 54 -18.75 38.01 20.70
C GLY A 54 -18.37 39.18 21.60
N ILE A 55 -19.30 39.60 22.47
CA ILE A 55 -19.09 40.72 23.39
C ILE A 55 -19.17 40.19 24.81
N ALA A 56 -18.19 40.54 25.64
CA ALA A 56 -18.17 40.17 27.05
C ALA A 56 -19.34 40.85 27.81
N PRO A 57 -19.84 40.25 28.90
CA PRO A 57 -20.90 40.84 29.72
C PRO A 57 -20.52 42.24 30.20
N GLN A 58 -21.48 43.19 30.20
CA GLN A 58 -21.29 44.55 30.74
C GLN A 58 -22.45 44.94 31.66
N GLY A 59 -22.13 45.28 32.91
CA GLY A 59 -23.12 45.70 33.92
C GLY A 59 -24.11 44.59 34.24
N PHE A 60 -25.40 44.86 34.05
CA PHE A 60 -26.49 43.88 34.24
C PHE A 60 -26.83 43.07 32.98
N LEU A 61 -26.12 43.29 31.85
CA LEU A 61 -26.34 42.52 30.62
C LEU A 61 -25.37 41.34 30.50
N GLY A 62 -25.90 40.21 30.02
CA GLY A 62 -25.11 39.01 29.69
C GLY A 62 -24.22 39.20 28.45
N GLY A 63 -23.29 38.26 28.25
CA GLY A 63 -22.46 38.21 27.05
C GLY A 63 -23.27 37.88 25.80
N ILE A 64 -22.75 38.30 24.65
CA ILE A 64 -23.35 38.01 23.34
C ILE A 64 -22.41 37.06 22.59
N ASP A 65 -22.95 35.96 22.07
CA ASP A 65 -22.19 34.99 21.29
C ASP A 65 -21.81 35.53 19.90
N PRO A 66 -20.63 35.15 19.36
CA PRO A 66 -20.25 35.51 18.01
C PRO A 66 -21.16 34.82 16.98
N VAL A 67 -21.56 35.56 15.95
CA VAL A 67 -22.30 35.00 14.82
C VAL A 67 -21.30 34.67 13.72
N GLN A 68 -21.16 33.38 13.43
CA GLN A 68 -20.28 32.87 12.38
C GLN A 68 -21.07 32.04 11.36
N VAL A 69 -20.63 32.07 10.10
CA VAL A 69 -21.20 31.28 9.01
C VAL A 69 -20.09 30.45 8.37
N GLY A 70 -20.28 29.14 8.35
CA GLY A 70 -19.36 28.22 7.67
C GLY A 70 -19.46 28.33 6.15
N LEU A 71 -18.31 28.41 5.48
CA LEU A 71 -18.22 28.54 4.02
C LEU A 71 -18.29 27.20 3.27
N GLY A 72 -18.54 26.09 3.99
CA GLY A 72 -18.74 24.75 3.45
C GLY A 72 -17.61 23.77 3.78
N THR A 73 -17.47 22.75 2.94
CA THR A 73 -16.55 21.62 3.19
C THR A 73 -15.62 21.41 2.00
N GLN A 74 -14.41 20.94 2.27
CA GLN A 74 -13.46 20.50 1.26
C GLN A 74 -12.90 19.12 1.61
N ILE A 75 -12.33 18.44 0.62
CA ILE A 75 -11.58 17.21 0.82
C ILE A 75 -10.21 17.58 1.41
N ALA A 76 -9.85 17.00 2.54
CA ALA A 76 -8.57 17.23 3.21
C ALA A 76 -7.48 16.31 2.66
N SER A 77 -7.79 15.02 2.56
CA SER A 77 -6.87 14.00 2.06
C SER A 77 -7.62 12.74 1.65
N THR A 78 -6.98 11.95 0.78
CA THR A 78 -7.32 10.55 0.55
C THR A 78 -6.19 9.71 1.12
N THR A 79 -6.49 8.80 2.04
CA THR A 79 -5.50 7.99 2.72
C THR A 79 -5.75 6.52 2.46
N ALA A 80 -4.70 5.80 2.03
CA ALA A 80 -4.74 4.35 1.89
C ALA A 80 -4.62 3.68 3.26
N ASN A 81 -5.40 2.61 3.46
CA ASN A 81 -5.35 1.77 4.64
C ASN A 81 -4.44 0.56 4.36
N PHE A 82 -3.29 0.51 5.03
CA PHE A 82 -2.32 -0.58 4.92
C PHE A 82 -2.57 -1.77 5.86
N GLY A 83 -3.74 -1.82 6.50
CA GLY A 83 -4.15 -2.96 7.33
C GLY A 83 -3.97 -4.30 6.62
N GLN A 84 -3.64 -5.33 7.39
CA GLN A 84 -3.49 -6.70 6.92
C GLN A 84 -4.87 -7.28 6.58
N GLY A 85 -5.01 -7.83 5.38
CA GLY A 85 -6.20 -8.58 4.97
C GLY A 85 -6.05 -10.08 5.28
N PRO A 86 -7.12 -10.87 5.13
CA PRO A 86 -7.04 -12.31 5.20
C PRO A 86 -6.11 -12.86 4.11
N THR A 87 -5.47 -14.00 4.40
CA THR A 87 -4.63 -14.72 3.44
C THR A 87 -5.32 -16.02 3.08
N GLU A 88 -5.50 -16.25 1.79
CA GLU A 88 -6.10 -17.47 1.26
C GLU A 88 -5.02 -18.34 0.62
N ALA A 89 -5.10 -19.66 0.82
CA ALA A 89 -4.15 -20.59 0.21
C ALA A 89 -4.57 -20.90 -1.22
N THR A 90 -3.68 -20.65 -2.19
CA THR A 90 -3.94 -20.91 -3.62
C THR A 90 -3.50 -22.30 -4.07
N GLY A 91 -2.57 -22.93 -3.34
CA GLY A 91 -1.97 -24.22 -3.71
C GLY A 91 -0.88 -24.12 -4.79
N VAL A 92 -0.53 -22.91 -5.23
CA VAL A 92 0.56 -22.65 -6.16
C VAL A 92 1.82 -22.31 -5.38
N ASN A 93 2.91 -23.03 -5.62
CA ASN A 93 4.15 -22.89 -4.84
C ASN A 93 4.86 -21.54 -5.03
N THR A 94 4.59 -20.84 -6.13
CA THR A 94 5.17 -19.53 -6.45
C THR A 94 4.32 -18.36 -5.96
N ASP A 95 3.11 -18.63 -5.46
CA ASP A 95 2.26 -17.61 -4.86
C ASP A 95 2.71 -17.34 -3.43
N LEU A 96 3.10 -16.11 -3.16
CA LEU A 96 3.62 -15.69 -1.87
C LEU A 96 2.74 -14.58 -1.26
N ALA A 97 2.64 -14.57 0.06
CA ALA A 97 1.97 -13.51 0.79
C ALA A 97 2.86 -13.06 1.96
N ILE A 98 2.93 -11.75 2.18
CA ILE A 98 3.62 -11.17 3.34
C ILE A 98 2.62 -11.06 4.48
N GLN A 99 2.92 -11.69 5.60
CA GLN A 99 2.21 -11.49 6.85
C GLN A 99 2.92 -10.40 7.68
N GLY A 100 2.26 -9.26 7.84
CA GLY A 100 2.80 -8.10 8.56
C GLY A 100 3.25 -6.98 7.63
N ASP A 101 4.21 -6.19 8.09
CA ASP A 101 4.72 -5.03 7.35
C ASP A 101 5.86 -5.43 6.40
N GLY A 102 5.82 -4.94 5.17
CA GLY A 102 6.83 -5.22 4.15
C GLY A 102 6.27 -5.10 2.74
N PHE A 103 7.12 -5.11 1.72
CA PHE A 103 6.72 -5.16 0.32
C PHE A 103 7.71 -6.05 -0.44
N PHE A 104 7.24 -6.68 -1.50
CA PHE A 104 8.12 -7.28 -2.50
C PHE A 104 8.75 -6.18 -3.34
N ILE A 105 10.01 -6.37 -3.71
CA ILE A 105 10.75 -5.46 -4.58
C ILE A 105 10.82 -6.12 -5.95
N LEU A 106 10.43 -5.38 -6.98
CA LEU A 106 10.52 -5.78 -8.37
C LEU A 106 11.37 -4.79 -9.13
N ASN A 107 11.92 -5.21 -10.26
CA ASN A 107 12.66 -4.37 -11.17
C ASN A 107 11.80 -4.11 -12.41
N ASP A 108 11.58 -2.84 -12.73
CA ASP A 108 10.85 -2.45 -13.94
C ASP A 108 11.71 -2.58 -15.20
N ALA A 109 11.10 -2.37 -16.37
CA ALA A 109 11.81 -2.43 -17.65
C ALA A 109 12.88 -1.33 -17.82
N ALA A 110 12.85 -0.28 -17.00
CA ALA A 110 13.83 0.80 -17.00
C ALA A 110 14.98 0.58 -15.99
N GLY A 111 14.95 -0.52 -15.22
CA GLY A 111 15.95 -0.83 -14.19
C GLY A 111 15.68 -0.17 -12.83
N GLY A 112 14.46 0.34 -12.61
CA GLY A 112 14.03 1.00 -11.38
C GLY A 112 13.32 0.04 -10.41
N PRO A 113 13.57 0.15 -9.08
CA PRO A 113 12.87 -0.66 -8.10
C PRO A 113 11.42 -0.21 -7.92
N VAL A 114 10.50 -1.17 -8.01
CA VAL A 114 9.06 -1.04 -7.80
C VAL A 114 8.65 -1.89 -6.60
N TYR A 115 7.68 -1.42 -5.83
CA TYR A 115 7.19 -2.12 -4.64
C TYR A 115 5.77 -2.62 -4.86
N THR A 116 5.52 -3.88 -4.53
CA THR A 116 4.18 -4.47 -4.57
C THR A 116 3.92 -5.31 -3.34
N ARG A 117 2.64 -5.49 -3.02
CA ARG A 117 2.18 -6.49 -2.05
C ARG A 117 1.57 -7.71 -2.74
N ASP A 118 1.43 -7.65 -4.06
CA ASP A 118 0.99 -8.79 -4.85
C ASP A 118 2.12 -9.80 -4.98
N GLY A 119 1.83 -11.06 -4.74
CA GLY A 119 2.81 -12.14 -4.76
C GLY A 119 2.43 -13.27 -5.69
N SER A 120 1.57 -13.01 -6.69
CA SER A 120 1.25 -13.95 -7.76
C SER A 120 2.39 -14.08 -8.77
N PHE A 121 3.54 -14.59 -8.33
CA PHE A 121 4.73 -14.69 -9.17
C PHE A 121 4.75 -15.98 -9.98
N THR A 122 5.42 -15.94 -11.13
CA THR A 122 5.61 -17.10 -12.01
C THR A 122 7.04 -17.14 -12.54
N LEU A 123 7.51 -18.32 -12.93
CA LEU A 123 8.83 -18.49 -13.55
C LEU A 123 8.73 -18.27 -15.06
N ASN A 124 9.63 -17.47 -15.61
CA ASN A 124 9.76 -17.31 -17.05
C ASN A 124 10.71 -18.37 -17.66
N PRO A 125 10.81 -18.49 -19.00
CA PRO A 125 11.72 -19.44 -19.65
C PRO A 125 13.21 -19.24 -19.34
N SER A 126 13.58 -18.05 -18.84
CA SER A 126 14.93 -17.72 -18.38
C SER A 126 15.12 -18.00 -16.89
N ASN A 127 14.22 -18.78 -16.26
CA ASN A 127 14.25 -19.14 -14.84
C ASN A 127 14.15 -17.95 -13.85
N LEU A 128 13.76 -16.77 -14.31
CA LEU A 128 13.54 -15.61 -13.45
C LEU A 128 12.13 -15.63 -12.88
N LEU A 129 12.02 -15.30 -11.59
CA LEU A 129 10.74 -15.09 -10.94
C LEU A 129 10.21 -13.70 -11.31
N HIS A 130 9.04 -13.65 -11.93
CA HIS A 130 8.43 -12.40 -12.41
C HIS A 130 6.94 -12.35 -12.10
N ASP A 131 6.39 -11.13 -12.05
CA ASP A 131 4.96 -10.90 -12.03
C ASP A 131 4.41 -11.04 -13.47
N PRO A 132 3.50 -11.98 -13.75
CA PRO A 132 2.93 -12.19 -15.09
C PRO A 132 2.02 -11.04 -15.55
N ALA A 133 1.49 -10.21 -14.66
CA ALA A 133 0.63 -9.09 -15.02
C ALA A 133 1.43 -7.90 -15.56
N THR A 134 2.60 -7.63 -14.99
CA THR A 134 3.45 -6.48 -15.34
C THR A 134 4.68 -6.85 -16.16
N GLY A 135 5.15 -8.08 -16.06
CA GLY A 135 6.42 -8.54 -16.64
C GLY A 135 7.64 -8.16 -15.80
N PHE A 136 7.46 -7.56 -14.62
CA PHE A 136 8.56 -7.11 -13.76
C PHE A 136 9.20 -8.27 -12.99
N VAL A 137 10.51 -8.19 -12.80
CA VAL A 137 11.30 -9.29 -12.21
C VAL A 137 11.48 -9.06 -10.72
N VAL A 138 11.22 -10.09 -9.91
CA VAL A 138 11.37 -10.03 -8.46
C VAL A 138 12.84 -9.89 -8.09
N GLN A 139 13.13 -9.01 -7.15
CA GLN A 139 14.47 -8.76 -6.61
C GLN A 139 14.66 -9.47 -5.27
N GLY A 140 15.87 -9.94 -5.02
CA GLY A 140 16.23 -10.58 -3.77
C GLY A 140 17.74 -10.74 -3.61
N TRP A 141 18.12 -11.50 -2.59
CA TRP A 141 19.50 -11.93 -2.41
C TRP A 141 19.66 -13.34 -2.94
N LEU A 142 20.56 -13.51 -3.90
CA LEU A 142 20.91 -14.82 -4.44
C LEU A 142 21.85 -15.58 -3.49
N ALA A 143 21.88 -16.90 -3.66
CA ALA A 143 22.83 -17.75 -2.97
C ALA A 143 24.22 -17.65 -3.64
N ASP A 144 25.27 -17.53 -2.84
CA ASP A 144 26.65 -17.54 -3.31
C ASP A 144 27.10 -18.95 -3.77
N GLU A 145 28.33 -19.07 -4.29
CA GLU A 145 28.96 -20.34 -4.69
C GLU A 145 29.02 -21.38 -3.54
N ASN A 146 28.85 -20.95 -2.29
CA ASN A 146 28.83 -21.77 -1.10
C ASN A 146 27.40 -22.16 -0.67
N PHE A 147 26.39 -21.86 -1.49
CA PHE A 147 24.96 -22.03 -1.23
C PHE A 147 24.47 -21.28 0.02
N GLN A 148 25.14 -20.19 0.38
CA GLN A 148 24.70 -19.31 1.46
C GLN A 148 23.99 -18.10 0.85
N VAL A 149 22.79 -17.82 1.33
CA VAL A 149 22.12 -16.54 1.03
C VAL A 149 22.73 -15.50 1.96
N VAL A 150 23.35 -14.45 1.41
CA VAL A 150 23.97 -13.38 2.19
C VAL A 150 22.99 -12.22 2.33
N PRO A 151 22.35 -12.02 3.50
CA PRO A 151 21.42 -10.92 3.69
C PRO A 151 22.18 -9.59 3.74
N GLY A 152 21.70 -8.58 3.03
CA GLY A 152 22.31 -7.24 2.99
C GLY A 152 23.31 -7.01 1.87
N GLY A 153 23.45 -7.94 0.92
CA GLY A 153 24.12 -7.70 -0.36
C GLY A 153 23.30 -6.79 -1.30
N PRO A 154 23.85 -6.46 -2.49
CA PRO A 154 23.08 -5.82 -3.54
C PRO A 154 21.85 -6.67 -3.90
N LEU A 155 20.75 -6.00 -4.27
CA LEU A 155 19.56 -6.66 -4.78
C LEU A 155 19.83 -7.09 -6.22
N GLU A 156 19.54 -8.36 -6.52
CA GLU A 156 19.69 -8.95 -7.84
C GLU A 156 18.39 -9.64 -8.26
N ASP A 157 18.22 -9.83 -9.57
CA ASP A 157 17.09 -10.55 -10.15
C ASP A 157 17.05 -11.99 -9.62
N VAL A 158 15.89 -12.41 -9.08
CA VAL A 158 15.73 -13.75 -8.51
C VAL A 158 15.67 -14.79 -9.63
N GLU A 159 16.78 -15.49 -9.83
CA GLU A 159 16.88 -16.66 -10.72
C GLU A 159 16.76 -17.96 -9.94
N VAL A 160 15.80 -18.79 -10.30
CA VAL A 160 15.62 -20.14 -9.73
C VAL A 160 16.16 -21.15 -10.73
N ALA A 161 17.39 -21.59 -10.55
CA ALA A 161 18.05 -22.59 -11.38
C ALA A 161 17.30 -23.94 -11.39
N VAL A 162 16.34 -24.10 -12.31
CA VAL A 162 15.65 -25.38 -12.54
C VAL A 162 16.48 -26.22 -13.52
N GLY A 163 16.98 -27.37 -13.06
CA GLY A 163 17.69 -28.33 -13.91
C GLY A 163 19.19 -28.08 -14.10
N VAL A 164 19.80 -27.22 -13.28
CA VAL A 164 21.27 -27.10 -13.23
C VAL A 164 21.81 -28.29 -12.43
N GLU A 165 22.73 -29.06 -13.03
CA GLU A 165 23.38 -30.18 -12.36
C GLU A 165 24.02 -29.69 -11.06
N THR A 166 23.58 -30.22 -9.93
CA THR A 166 24.21 -29.94 -8.65
C THR A 166 25.65 -30.40 -8.72
N ILE A 167 26.58 -29.47 -8.50
CA ILE A 167 28.01 -29.72 -8.51
C ILE A 167 28.33 -30.81 -7.48
N ALA A 168 28.95 -31.91 -7.90
CA ALA A 168 29.36 -32.97 -6.99
C ALA A 168 30.40 -32.43 -6.00
N ARG A 169 30.10 -32.49 -4.69
CA ARG A 169 31.03 -32.06 -3.65
C ARG A 169 31.84 -33.28 -3.17
N PRO A 170 33.19 -33.27 -3.26
CA PRO A 170 34.00 -34.37 -2.75
C PRO A 170 33.87 -34.46 -1.23
N THR A 171 33.76 -35.67 -0.68
CA THR A 171 33.70 -35.91 0.76
C THR A 171 34.97 -35.42 1.44
N THR A 172 34.85 -34.51 2.41
CA THR A 172 36.00 -33.95 3.16
C THR A 172 36.27 -34.65 4.48
N VAL A 173 35.24 -35.22 5.12
CA VAL A 173 35.35 -35.91 6.40
C VAL A 173 34.50 -37.18 6.37
N ALA A 174 35.11 -38.30 6.72
CA ALA A 174 34.42 -39.55 7.04
C ALA A 174 34.82 -39.96 8.46
N THR A 175 33.85 -40.08 9.36
CA THR A 175 34.07 -40.55 10.72
C THR A 175 33.66 -42.02 10.80
N PHE A 176 34.53 -42.85 11.37
CA PHE A 176 34.26 -44.25 11.63
C PHE A 176 34.42 -44.51 13.14
N GLY A 177 33.42 -45.13 13.76
CA GLY A 177 33.44 -45.51 15.17
C GLY A 177 33.11 -46.99 15.30
N GLY A 178 33.96 -47.73 16.00
CA GLY A 178 33.74 -49.13 16.32
C GLY A 178 34.44 -49.50 17.63
N ASN A 179 33.85 -50.40 18.41
CA ASN A 179 34.50 -51.06 19.53
C ASN A 179 35.13 -52.37 19.04
N LEU A 180 36.42 -52.55 19.35
CA LEU A 180 37.17 -53.81 19.13
C LEU A 180 36.83 -54.83 20.22
#